data_AF-B9VWY9-F1
#
_entry.id   AF-B9VWY9-F1
#
_cell.length_a   1.000
_cell.length_b   1.000
_cell.length_c   1.000
_cell.angle_alpha   90.00
_cell.angle_beta   90.00
_cell.angle_gamma   90.00
#
_symmetry.space_group_name_H-M   'P 1'
#
loop_
_entity.id
_entity.type
_entity.pdbx_description
1 polymer ?
#
loop_
_entity_poly.entity_id
_entity_poly.type
_entity_poly.pdbx_seq_one_letter_code
_entity_poly.pdbx_strand_id
1 'polypeptide(L)' 'YCKGVCPRVLHYGLNSPNHAIIQNLVSELVDQNVPQPSCVPYKYVPISILLIEANGSILYKEYEGIIAQSCTC' A
#
# COMPACT_ATOMS: atom_id res chain seq x y z
N TYR A 1 1.64 8.29 3.49
CA TYR A 1 1.87 7.66 2.17
C TYR A 1 3.04 6.68 2.30
N CYS A 2 3.09 5.65 1.47
CA CYS A 2 4.17 4.64 1.53
C CYS A 2 5.32 5.05 0.62
N LYS A 3 6.54 4.95 1.14
CA LYS A 3 7.77 5.28 0.43
C LYS A 3 8.94 4.56 1.12
N GLY A 4 9.87 4.07 0.31
CA GLY A 4 11.06 3.38 0.79
C GLY A 4 11.54 2.35 -0.21
N VAL A 5 12.73 1.81 0.06
CA VAL A 5 13.29 0.68 -0.69
C VAL A 5 12.90 -0.60 0.01
N CYS A 6 12.45 -1.59 -0.75
CA CYS A 6 12.16 -2.92 -0.22
C CYS A 6 13.46 -3.65 0.12
N PRO A 7 13.58 -4.25 1.32
CA PRO A 7 14.81 -4.91 1.72
C PRO A 7 15.07 -6.14 0.85
N ARG A 8 16.34 -6.52 0.69
CA ARG A 8 16.75 -7.69 -0.09
C ARG A 8 16.08 -9.01 0.35
N VAL A 9 15.78 -9.15 1.65
CA VAL A 9 15.02 -10.29 2.18
C VAL A 9 13.71 -9.75 2.75
N LEU A 10 12.60 -10.16 2.14
CA LEU A 10 11.27 -9.79 2.62
C LEU A 10 10.88 -10.71 3.77
N HIS A 11 11.01 -10.24 4.99
CA HIS A 11 10.65 -11.00 6.19
C HIS A 11 9.12 -11.08 6.37
N TYR A 12 8.65 -12.12 7.09
CA TYR A 12 7.22 -12.35 7.33
C TYR A 12 6.48 -11.13 7.90
N GLY A 13 7.12 -10.36 8.78
CA GLY A 13 6.54 -9.13 9.34
C GLY A 13 6.18 -8.01 8.35
N LEU A 14 6.66 -8.04 7.09
CA LEU A 14 6.23 -7.09 6.06
C LEU A 14 4.85 -7.42 5.51
N ASN A 15 4.38 -8.67 5.65
CA ASN A 15 3.15 -9.18 5.04
C ASN A 15 3.19 -9.15 3.49
N SER A 16 4.37 -9.31 2.93
CA SER A 16 4.56 -9.36 1.48
C SER A 16 3.91 -10.57 0.84
N PRO A 17 3.24 -10.42 -0.32
CA PRO A 17 2.71 -11.56 -1.05
C PRO A 17 3.87 -12.43 -1.56
N ASN A 18 3.62 -13.74 -1.73
CA ASN A 18 4.63 -14.67 -2.27
C ASN A 18 5.22 -14.17 -3.59
N HIS A 19 4.42 -13.53 -4.45
CA HIS A 19 4.91 -12.92 -5.69
C HIS A 19 6.01 -11.88 -5.44
N ALA A 20 5.86 -10.99 -4.46
CA ALA A 20 6.88 -9.99 -4.14
C ALA A 20 8.16 -10.64 -3.58
N ILE A 21 8.01 -11.71 -2.80
CA ILE A 21 9.16 -12.48 -2.29
C ILE A 21 9.96 -13.09 -3.44
N ILE A 22 9.29 -13.75 -4.38
CA ILE A 22 9.93 -14.36 -5.56
C ILE A 22 10.49 -13.28 -6.48
N GLN A 23 9.76 -12.20 -6.75
CA GLN A 23 10.22 -11.10 -7.59
C GLN A 23 11.50 -10.47 -7.04
N ASN A 24 11.56 -10.23 -5.72
CA ASN A 24 12.75 -9.67 -5.09
C ASN A 24 13.95 -10.63 -5.17
N LEU A 25 13.71 -11.93 -4.97
CA LEU A 25 14.74 -12.95 -5.13
C LEU A 25 15.30 -12.99 -6.56
N VAL A 26 14.42 -12.98 -7.56
CA VAL A 26 14.80 -13.00 -8.98
C VAL A 26 15.57 -11.73 -9.35
N SER A 27 15.07 -10.56 -8.93
CA SER A 27 15.73 -9.26 -9.16
C SER A 27 17.16 -9.22 -8.60
N GLU A 28 17.36 -9.77 -7.40
CA GLU A 28 18.64 -9.71 -6.69
C GLU A 28 19.66 -10.78 -7.11
N LEU A 29 19.20 -11.98 -7.51
CA LEU A 29 20.07 -13.14 -7.70
C LEU A 29 20.08 -13.73 -9.12
N VAL A 30 19.06 -13.49 -9.93
CA VAL A 30 18.86 -14.20 -11.20
C VAL A 30 18.93 -13.25 -12.39
N ASP A 31 18.14 -12.18 -12.37
CA ASP A 31 18.03 -11.24 -13.49
C ASP A 31 17.76 -9.82 -12.98
N GLN A 32 18.77 -8.95 -13.09
CA GLN A 32 18.69 -7.54 -12.67
C GLN A 32 17.77 -6.70 -13.56
N ASN A 33 17.28 -7.22 -14.69
CA ASN A 33 16.24 -6.56 -15.47
C ASN A 33 14.85 -6.67 -14.82
N VAL A 34 14.67 -7.63 -13.90
CA VAL A 34 13.46 -7.71 -13.08
C VAL A 34 13.52 -6.61 -12.02
N PRO A 35 12.52 -5.73 -11.93
CA PRO A 35 12.53 -4.65 -10.95
C PRO A 35 12.31 -5.17 -9.53
N GLN A 36 12.92 -4.52 -8.56
CA GLN A 36 12.58 -4.72 -7.15
C GLN A 36 11.11 -4.37 -6.87
N PRO A 37 10.46 -5.03 -5.91
CA PRO A 37 9.10 -4.67 -5.50
C PRO A 37 9.04 -3.23 -4.96
N SER A 38 7.88 -2.60 -5.11
CA SER A 38 7.63 -1.23 -4.66
C SER A 38 7.03 -1.20 -3.26
N CYS A 39 7.39 -0.19 -2.47
CA CYS A 39 6.74 0.06 -1.18
C CYS A 39 5.35 0.68 -1.39
N VAL A 40 4.29 -0.08 -1.09
CA VAL A 40 2.89 0.30 -1.34
C VAL A 40 2.03 0.15 -0.08
N PRO A 41 0.87 0.83 0.02
CA PRO A 41 -0.04 0.60 1.12
C PRO A 41 -0.55 -0.84 1.18
N TYR A 42 -0.59 -1.39 2.39
CA TYR A 42 -1.11 -2.74 2.66
C TYR A 42 -2.50 -2.69 3.29
N LYS A 43 -2.66 -1.85 4.32
CA LYS A 43 -3.94 -1.62 4.98
C LYS A 43 -4.33 -0.17 4.84
N TYR A 44 -5.63 0.04 4.64
CA TYR A 44 -6.24 1.35 4.66
C TYR A 44 -7.21 1.47 5.82
N VAL A 45 -7.41 2.69 6.29
CA VAL A 45 -8.52 3.05 7.19
C VAL A 45 -9.37 4.18 6.57
N PRO A 46 -10.66 4.21 6.90
CA PRO A 46 -11.58 5.21 6.36
C PRO A 46 -11.38 6.60 6.96
N ILE A 47 -12.00 7.59 6.31
CA ILE A 47 -12.23 8.93 6.87
C ILE A 47 -13.71 9.31 6.76
N SER A 48 -14.25 9.96 7.79
CA SER A 48 -15.59 10.53 7.78
C SER A 48 -15.57 11.94 7.23
N ILE A 49 -16.42 12.22 6.25
CA ILE A 49 -16.57 13.54 5.65
C ILE A 49 -18.00 14.03 5.86
N LEU A 50 -18.12 15.26 6.35
CA LEU A 50 -19.37 16.01 6.45
C LEU A 50 -19.36 17.11 5.39
N LEU A 51 -20.34 17.09 4.48
CA LEU A 51 -20.46 18.03 3.37
C LEU A 51 -21.82 18.75 3.44
N ILE A 52 -21.84 20.00 2.98
CA ILE A 52 -23.07 20.74 2.70
C ILE A 52 -23.29 20.67 1.19
N GLU A 53 -24.40 20.06 0.77
CA GLU A 53 -24.79 19.93 -0.62
C GLU A 53 -25.36 21.25 -1.18
N ALA A 54 -25.43 21.39 -2.50
CA ALA A 54 -25.85 22.63 -3.15
C ALA A 54 -27.29 23.07 -2.84
N ASN A 55 -28.16 22.11 -2.49
CA ASN A 55 -29.54 22.33 -2.02
C ASN A 55 -29.62 22.64 -0.51
N GLY A 56 -28.50 22.71 0.20
CA GLY A 56 -28.41 22.98 1.63
C GLY A 56 -28.55 21.75 2.53
N SER A 57 -28.73 20.53 2.01
CA SER A 57 -28.72 19.32 2.85
C SER A 57 -27.31 18.99 3.36
N ILE A 58 -27.26 18.31 4.50
CA ILE A 58 -26.01 17.82 5.09
C ILE A 58 -25.83 16.36 4.71
N LEU A 59 -24.69 16.05 4.09
CA LEU A 59 -24.26 14.68 3.78
C LEU A 59 -23.15 14.27 4.73
N TYR A 60 -23.38 13.22 5.51
CA TYR A 60 -22.33 12.50 6.22
C TYR A 60 -21.99 11.22 5.45
N LYS A 61 -20.71 11.02 5.13
CA LYS A 61 -20.27 9.81 4.43
C LYS A 61 -18.89 9.37 4.90
N GLU A 62 -18.75 8.08 5.08
CA GLU A 62 -17.48 7.41 5.35
C GLU A 62 -16.85 6.96 4.03
N TYR A 63 -15.61 7.37 3.81
CA TYR A 63 -14.83 7.04 2.62
C TYR A 63 -13.74 6.05 2.99
N GLU A 64 -13.93 4.80 2.57
CA GLU A 64 -12.96 3.72 2.70
C GLU A 64 -11.73 3.93 1.81
N GLY A 65 -10.61 3.31 2.19
CA GLY A 65 -9.42 3.27 1.32
C GLY A 65 -8.63 4.59 1.24
N ILE A 66 -8.87 5.55 2.13
CA ILE A 66 -8.27 6.89 2.03
C ILE A 66 -6.92 6.97 2.75
N ILE A 67 -6.82 6.47 3.98
CA ILE A 67 -5.61 6.64 4.79
C ILE A 67 -4.82 5.33 4.78
N ALA A 68 -3.62 5.35 4.22
CA ALA A 68 -2.68 4.23 4.32
C ALA A 68 -2.25 4.04 5.80
N GLN A 69 -2.73 2.98 6.43
CA GLN A 69 -2.43 2.63 7.83
C GLN A 69 -1.11 1.88 7.97
N SER A 70 -0.78 1.03 7.00
CA SER A 70 0.49 0.31 6.95
C SER A 70 0.96 0.13 5.51
N CYS A 71 2.25 -0.17 5.35
CA CYS A 71 2.89 -0.39 4.07
C CYS A 71 3.45 -1.81 3.98
N THR A 72 3.57 -2.30 2.76
CA THR A 72 4.25 -3.56 2.43
C THR A 72 5.14 -3.38 1.21
N CYS A 73 5.97 -4.38 1.02
CA CYS A 73 6.52 -4.78 -0.28
C CYS A 73 5.72 -6.00 -0.76
#